data_AF-A0A917YZ80-F1
#
_entry.id   AF-A0A917YZ80-F1
#
_cell.length_a   1.000
_cell.length_b   1.000
_cell.length_c   1.000
_cell.angle_alpha   90.00
_cell.angle_beta   90.00
_cell.angle_gamma   90.00
#
_symmetry.space_group_name_H-M   'P 1'
#
loop_
_entity.id
_entity.type
_entity.pdbx_description
1 polymer ?
#
loop_
_entity_poly.entity_id
_entity_poly.type
_entity_poly.pdbx_seq_one_letter_code
_entity_poly.pdbx_strand_id
1 'polypeptide(L)'
;MLAHKQFFTLRLSDYLAPETVEEFDSWRFMGREWMGEAFGATEFLRLRSQPEFTLLINLDLQELPAVKIKELLLRLELAVSPGMDEKDILALLGAPTKRHDFLPDRQTLDYQLFQPDPYHLSLTLRKEKGLTNLLLLAEDLSKP
;
A
#
# COMPACT_ATOMS: atom_id res chain seq x y z
N MET A 1 -6.24 11.49 -2.80
CA MET A 1 -5.54 10.67 -1.80
C MET A 1 -6.28 10.81 -0.50
N LEU A 2 -6.56 9.69 0.15
CA LEU A 2 -7.35 9.66 1.38
C LEU A 2 -6.65 10.38 2.55
N ALA A 3 -7.37 11.16 3.34
CA ALA A 3 -6.83 11.80 4.56
C ALA A 3 -6.46 10.75 5.63
N HIS A 4 -5.43 11.03 6.43
CA HIS A 4 -4.92 10.13 7.50
C HIS A 4 -6.05 9.64 8.40
N LYS A 5 -6.92 10.55 8.85
CA LYS A 5 -8.06 10.21 9.72
C LYS A 5 -8.99 9.12 9.14
N GLN A 6 -9.09 9.04 7.81
CA GLN A 6 -9.91 8.05 7.12
C GLN A 6 -9.10 6.81 6.75
N PHE A 7 -7.80 6.96 6.51
CA PHE A 7 -6.87 5.86 6.27
C PHE A 7 -6.66 5.00 7.52
N PHE A 8 -6.52 5.63 8.70
CA PHE A 8 -6.28 4.95 9.98
C PHE A 8 -7.39 3.98 10.38
N THR A 9 -8.61 4.20 9.88
CA THR A 9 -9.77 3.37 10.19
C THR A 9 -9.92 2.17 9.26
N LEU A 10 -9.14 2.07 8.19
CA LEU A 10 -9.31 0.98 7.23
C LEU A 10 -8.91 -0.36 7.84
N ARG A 11 -9.71 -1.40 7.61
CA ARG A 11 -9.40 -2.80 7.93
C ARG A 11 -9.56 -3.66 6.69
N LEU A 12 -8.74 -4.69 6.53
CA LEU A 12 -8.83 -5.61 5.38
C LEU A 12 -10.10 -6.46 5.48
N SER A 13 -10.45 -6.85 6.71
CA SER A 13 -11.70 -7.55 7.07
C SER A 13 -12.98 -6.79 6.70
N ASP A 14 -12.93 -5.47 6.47
CA ASP A 14 -14.08 -4.72 5.94
C ASP A 14 -14.35 -5.02 4.45
N TYR A 15 -13.36 -5.56 3.73
CA TYR A 15 -13.43 -5.80 2.28
C TYR A 15 -13.56 -7.27 1.91
N LEU A 16 -13.09 -8.17 2.77
CA LEU A 16 -13.02 -9.61 2.51
C LEU A 16 -13.81 -10.40 3.55
N ALA A 17 -14.17 -11.64 3.21
CA ALA A 17 -14.84 -12.52 4.17
C ALA A 17 -13.88 -12.84 5.34
N PRO A 18 -14.32 -12.79 6.61
CA PRO A 18 -13.43 -12.94 7.77
C PRO A 18 -12.58 -14.21 7.73
N GLU A 19 -13.12 -15.32 7.24
CA GLU A 19 -12.44 -16.61 7.13
C GLU A 19 -11.28 -16.63 6.11
N THR A 20 -11.19 -15.61 5.25
CA THR A 20 -10.10 -15.47 4.28
C THR A 20 -8.99 -14.56 4.77
N VAL A 21 -9.21 -13.84 5.87
CA VAL A 21 -8.27 -12.86 6.41
C VAL A 21 -7.49 -13.50 7.56
N GLU A 22 -6.17 -13.50 7.44
CA GLU A 22 -5.27 -13.93 8.50
C GLU A 22 -4.90 -12.74 9.38
N GLU A 23 -5.00 -12.90 10.70
CA GLU A 23 -4.49 -11.93 11.66
C GLU A 23 -3.13 -12.38 12.21
N PHE A 24 -2.25 -11.42 12.43
CA PHE A 24 -0.95 -11.66 13.07
C PHE A 24 -0.60 -10.53 14.03
N ASP A 25 0.08 -10.88 15.11
CA ASP A 25 0.31 -10.03 16.27
C ASP A 25 1.77 -9.55 16.42
N SER A 26 2.69 -10.07 15.58
CA SER A 26 4.10 -9.70 15.65
C SER A 26 4.86 -9.95 14.33
N TRP A 27 5.17 -8.85 13.64
CA TRP A 27 6.06 -8.79 12.48
C TRP A 27 7.06 -7.64 12.64
N ARG A 28 8.35 -7.87 12.36
CA ARG A 28 9.38 -6.81 12.45
C ARG A 28 9.75 -6.29 11.06
N PHE A 29 9.46 -5.01 10.83
CA PHE A 29 9.72 -4.34 9.55
C PHE A 29 10.08 -2.87 9.78
N MET A 30 11.06 -2.36 9.03
CA MET A 30 11.59 -0.99 9.15
C MET A 30 11.95 -0.60 10.61
N GLY A 31 12.49 -1.56 11.39
CA GLY A 31 12.91 -1.34 12.78
C GLY A 31 11.75 -1.16 13.77
N ARG A 32 10.51 -1.48 13.37
CA ARG A 32 9.31 -1.39 14.21
C ARG A 32 8.62 -2.75 14.31
N GLU A 33 7.82 -2.94 15.36
CA GLU A 33 6.92 -4.09 15.51
C GLU A 33 5.53 -3.73 14.99
N TRP A 34 5.04 -4.58 14.09
CA TRP A 34 3.77 -4.45 13.41
C TRP A 34 2.88 -5.63 13.77
N MET A 35 1.59 -5.38 13.70
CA MET A 35 0.52 -6.37 13.72
C MET A 35 -0.47 -6.01 12.61
N GLY A 36 -1.36 -6.91 12.22
CA GLY A 36 -2.25 -6.60 11.11
C GLY A 36 -3.10 -7.74 10.62
N GLU A 37 -3.67 -7.49 9.46
CA GLU A 37 -4.49 -8.41 8.69
C GLU A 37 -3.83 -8.66 7.33
N ALA A 38 -3.87 -9.90 6.86
CA ALA A 38 -3.35 -10.30 5.56
C ALA A 38 -4.33 -11.17 4.75
N PHE A 39 -4.21 -11.07 3.44
CA PHE A 39 -4.77 -12.01 2.46
C PHE A 39 -3.73 -12.21 1.37
N GLY A 40 -3.10 -13.39 1.35
CA GLY A 40 -1.93 -13.61 0.48
C GLY A 40 -0.84 -12.57 0.76
N ALA A 41 -0.39 -11.86 -0.26
CA ALA A 41 0.57 -10.77 -0.11
C ALA A 41 -0.05 -9.38 0.18
N THR A 42 -1.38 -9.26 0.28
CA THR A 42 -2.04 -8.02 0.70
C THR A 42 -2.03 -7.90 2.22
N GLU A 43 -1.63 -6.75 2.76
CA GLU A 43 -1.47 -6.53 4.20
C GLU A 43 -1.97 -5.15 4.64
N PHE A 44 -2.70 -5.11 5.75
CA PHE A 44 -3.11 -3.87 6.42
C PHE A 44 -2.46 -3.86 7.80
N LEU A 45 -1.41 -3.07 7.95
CA LEU A 45 -0.55 -3.08 9.13
C LEU A 45 -0.77 -1.89 10.04
N ARG A 46 -0.61 -2.18 11.32
CA ARG A 46 -0.75 -1.30 12.47
C ARG A 46 0.51 -1.45 13.30
N LEU A 47 0.99 -0.37 13.89
CA LEU A 47 2.09 -0.51 14.85
C LEU A 47 1.57 -1.21 16.09
N ARG A 48 2.37 -2.10 16.67
CA ARG A 48 2.00 -2.77 17.91
C ARG A 48 1.77 -1.80 19.07
N SER A 49 2.46 -0.65 19.07
CA SER A 49 2.26 0.43 20.04
C SER A 49 1.03 1.30 19.75
N GLN A 50 0.43 1.19 18.57
CA GLN A 50 -0.75 1.95 18.14
C GLN A 50 -1.69 1.01 17.35
N PRO A 51 -2.24 -0.03 18.02
CA PRO A 51 -2.98 -1.10 17.35
C PRO A 51 -4.30 -0.63 16.74
N GLU A 52 -4.72 0.61 16.99
CA GLU A 52 -6.02 1.13 16.56
C GLU A 52 -5.95 1.85 15.21
N PHE A 53 -4.74 2.13 14.73
CA PHE A 53 -4.54 2.91 13.51
C PHE A 53 -3.79 2.10 12.46
N THR A 54 -4.44 1.90 11.32
CA THR A 54 -3.78 1.38 10.11
C THR A 54 -2.82 2.44 9.59
N LEU A 55 -1.55 2.08 9.48
CA LEU A 55 -0.49 3.00 9.09
C LEU A 55 0.20 2.57 7.80
N LEU A 56 0.12 1.28 7.43
CA LEU A 56 0.67 0.77 6.19
C LEU A 56 -0.35 -0.14 5.53
N ILE A 57 -0.57 0.06 4.23
CA ILE A 57 -1.34 -0.84 3.39
C ILE A 57 -0.43 -1.30 2.25
N ASN A 58 -0.23 -2.60 2.11
CA ASN A 58 0.40 -3.23 0.95
C ASN A 58 -0.70 -3.96 0.17
N LEU A 59 -0.91 -3.63 -1.11
CA LEU A 59 -1.94 -4.27 -1.95
C LEU A 59 -1.27 -5.06 -3.08
N ASP A 60 -1.41 -6.39 -3.00
CA ASP A 60 -1.13 -7.24 -4.16
C ASP A 60 -2.27 -7.11 -5.17
N LEU A 61 -1.97 -6.48 -6.31
CA LEU A 61 -2.91 -6.22 -7.38
C LEU A 61 -3.12 -7.42 -8.32
N GLN A 62 -2.55 -8.58 -7.99
CA GLN A 62 -2.66 -9.81 -8.76
C GLN A 62 -3.49 -10.88 -8.03
N GLU A 63 -3.43 -10.90 -6.70
CA GLU A 63 -4.10 -11.93 -5.89
C GLU A 63 -5.51 -11.54 -5.45
N LEU A 64 -5.77 -10.26 -5.23
CA LEU A 64 -7.09 -9.79 -4.83
C LEU A 64 -8.11 -9.90 -5.98
N PRO A 65 -9.40 -10.18 -5.68
CA PRO A 65 -10.45 -10.09 -6.68
C PRO A 65 -10.49 -8.70 -7.32
N ALA A 66 -10.60 -8.63 -8.65
CA ALA A 66 -10.53 -7.37 -9.40
C ALA A 66 -11.54 -6.29 -8.92
N VAL A 67 -12.72 -6.72 -8.48
CA VAL A 67 -13.73 -5.82 -7.89
C VAL A 67 -13.22 -5.18 -6.59
N LYS A 68 -12.52 -5.95 -5.75
CA LYS A 68 -11.96 -5.50 -4.48
C LYS A 68 -10.74 -4.61 -4.67
N ILE A 69 -9.90 -4.91 -5.65
CA ILE A 69 -8.82 -4.01 -6.06
C ILE A 69 -9.39 -2.64 -6.44
N LYS A 70 -10.42 -2.62 -7.30
CA LYS A 70 -11.05 -1.36 -7.74
C LYS A 70 -11.67 -0.59 -6.58
N GLU A 71 -12.37 -1.28 -5.68
CA GLU A 71 -12.97 -0.71 -4.48
C GLU A 71 -11.92 -0.07 -3.56
N LEU A 72 -10.82 -0.77 -3.30
CA LEU A 72 -9.71 -0.29 -2.47
C LEU A 72 -8.98 0.89 -3.09
N LEU A 73 -8.63 0.82 -4.38
CA LEU A 73 -7.98 1.94 -5.08
C LEU A 73 -8.86 3.19 -5.10
N LEU A 74 -10.17 3.03 -5.31
CA LEU A 74 -11.13 4.12 -5.21
C LEU A 74 -11.19 4.69 -3.79
N ARG A 75 -11.22 3.83 -2.77
CA ARG A 75 -11.25 4.24 -1.37
C ARG A 75 -10.00 5.00 -0.95
N LEU A 76 -8.84 4.56 -1.41
CA LEU A 76 -7.55 5.22 -1.18
C LEU A 76 -7.39 6.49 -2.03
N GLU A 77 -8.31 6.73 -2.96
CA GLU A 77 -8.28 7.82 -3.94
C GLU A 77 -6.97 7.82 -4.74
N LEU A 78 -6.56 6.63 -5.19
CA LEU A 78 -5.39 6.39 -6.02
C LEU A 78 -5.84 6.20 -7.48
N ALA A 79 -5.31 7.03 -8.38
CA ALA A 79 -5.64 6.99 -9.81
C ALA A 79 -4.84 5.94 -10.61
N VAL A 80 -4.13 5.03 -9.93
CA VAL A 80 -3.38 3.95 -10.58
C VAL A 80 -4.29 2.75 -10.86
N SER A 81 -3.82 1.79 -11.67
CA SER A 81 -4.55 0.56 -11.96
C SER A 81 -3.59 -0.62 -12.14
N PRO A 82 -4.03 -1.87 -11.88
CA PRO A 82 -3.22 -3.04 -12.15
C PRO A 82 -2.78 -3.07 -13.61
N GLY A 83 -1.53 -3.45 -13.88
CA GLY A 83 -1.03 -3.51 -15.25
C GLY A 83 -0.48 -2.21 -15.82
N MET A 84 -0.65 -1.08 -15.13
CA MET A 84 -0.18 0.22 -15.61
C MET A 84 1.34 0.22 -15.78
N ASP A 85 1.82 0.72 -16.91
CA ASP A 85 3.25 0.79 -17.20
C ASP A 85 3.90 2.02 -16.54
N GLU A 86 5.23 2.08 -16.61
CA GLU A 86 6.00 3.19 -16.03
C GLU A 86 5.63 4.54 -16.65
N LYS A 87 5.41 4.58 -17.97
CA LYS A 87 5.15 5.83 -18.68
C LYS A 87 3.83 6.44 -18.21
N ASP A 88 2.80 5.62 -18.05
CA ASP A 88 1.51 6.05 -17.55
C ASP A 88 1.59 6.50 -16.08
N ILE A 89 2.32 5.78 -15.24
CA ILE A 89 2.55 6.18 -13.83
C ILE A 89 3.28 7.53 -13.76
N LEU A 90 4.32 7.73 -14.56
CA LEU A 90 5.05 9.00 -14.61
C LEU A 90 4.17 10.15 -15.11
N ALA A 91 3.26 9.89 -16.05
CA ALA A 91 2.31 10.89 -16.52
C ALA A 91 1.29 11.28 -15.43
N LEU A 92 0.91 10.35 -14.56
CA LEU A 92 -0.04 10.58 -13.47
C LEU A 92 0.59 11.23 -12.24
N LEU A 93 1.76 10.76 -11.82
CA LEU A 93 2.38 11.11 -10.54
C LEU A 93 3.63 11.99 -10.68
N GLY A 94 4.12 12.19 -11.91
CA GLY A 94 5.40 12.84 -12.16
C GLY A 94 6.60 11.93 -11.87
N ALA A 95 7.76 12.55 -11.68
CA ALA A 95 9.00 11.83 -11.39
C ALA A 95 9.01 11.27 -9.96
N PRO A 96 9.44 10.01 -9.75
CA PRO A 96 9.59 9.43 -8.43
C PRO A 96 10.75 10.09 -7.67
N THR A 97 10.70 10.04 -6.34
CA THR A 97 11.79 10.48 -5.47
C THR A 97 12.95 9.50 -5.50
N LYS A 98 12.66 8.19 -5.65
CA LYS A 98 13.66 7.13 -5.81
C LYS A 98 13.20 6.06 -6.78
N ARG A 99 14.18 5.43 -7.43
CA ARG A 99 14.00 4.24 -8.25
C ARG A 99 14.87 3.11 -7.71
N HIS A 100 14.29 1.92 -7.68
CA HIS A 100 14.90 0.72 -7.14
C HIS A 100 14.81 -0.43 -8.14
N ASP A 101 15.95 -0.85 -8.66
CA ASP A 101 16.08 -1.94 -9.65
C ASP A 101 16.80 -3.14 -9.03
N PHE A 102 16.28 -3.65 -7.91
CA PHE A 102 16.94 -4.71 -7.14
C PHE A 102 16.94 -6.07 -7.85
N LEU A 103 15.93 -6.33 -8.69
CA LEU A 103 15.81 -7.57 -9.45
C LEU A 103 15.60 -7.26 -10.94
N PRO A 104 16.14 -8.07 -11.87
CA PRO A 104 16.05 -7.77 -13.30
C PRO A 104 14.62 -7.77 -13.87
N ASP A 105 13.66 -8.38 -13.17
CA ASP A 105 12.29 -8.56 -13.62
C ASP A 105 11.32 -7.47 -13.13
N ARG A 106 11.76 -6.62 -12.20
CA ARG A 106 10.90 -5.63 -11.56
C ARG A 106 11.66 -4.36 -11.18
N GLN A 107 10.93 -3.28 -11.10
CA GLN A 107 11.40 -2.01 -10.55
C GLN A 107 10.41 -1.51 -9.51
N THR A 108 10.90 -0.76 -8.54
CA THR A 108 10.05 -0.06 -7.59
C THR A 108 10.28 1.45 -7.71
N LEU A 109 9.17 2.20 -7.77
CA LEU A 109 9.14 3.64 -7.86
C LEU A 109 8.57 4.20 -6.56
N ASP A 110 9.35 5.02 -5.87
CA ASP A 110 8.92 5.64 -4.62
C ASP A 110 8.52 7.09 -4.84
N TYR A 111 7.44 7.49 -4.18
CA TYR A 111 6.86 8.83 -4.22
C TYR A 111 6.63 9.33 -2.81
N GLN A 112 6.85 10.63 -2.64
CA GLN A 112 6.45 11.34 -1.44
C GLN A 112 5.26 12.23 -1.79
N LEU A 113 4.11 11.94 -1.18
CA LEU A 113 2.86 12.66 -1.40
C LEU A 113 2.55 13.44 -0.12
N PHE A 114 2.15 14.71 -0.23
CA PHE A 114 1.98 15.58 0.94
C PHE A 114 0.56 16.11 1.13
N GLN A 115 -0.36 15.77 0.22
CA GLN A 115 -1.73 16.24 0.26
C GLN A 115 -2.69 15.05 0.19
N PRO A 116 -3.75 15.02 1.03
CA PRO A 116 -4.08 15.98 2.08
C PRO A 116 -3.15 15.90 3.30
N ASP A 117 -2.47 14.76 3.49
CA ASP A 117 -1.49 14.50 4.55
C ASP A 117 -0.27 13.77 3.94
N PRO A 118 0.87 13.65 4.66
CA PRO A 118 2.06 13.01 4.10
C PRO A 118 1.93 11.49 4.00
N TYR A 119 2.27 10.94 2.84
CA TYR A 119 2.36 9.51 2.58
C TYR A 119 3.63 9.19 1.78
N HIS A 120 4.21 8.05 2.11
CA HIS A 120 5.13 7.36 1.24
C HIS A 120 4.35 6.35 0.40
N LEU A 121 4.41 6.50 -0.92
CA LEU A 121 3.82 5.56 -1.87
C LEU A 121 4.95 4.86 -2.62
N SER A 122 4.98 3.54 -2.54
CA SER A 122 5.93 2.70 -3.28
C SER A 122 5.17 1.81 -4.25
N LEU A 123 5.54 1.85 -5.53
CA LEU A 123 4.87 1.15 -6.62
C LEU A 123 5.84 0.14 -7.24
N THR A 124 5.51 -1.16 -7.18
CA THR A 124 6.33 -2.20 -7.82
C THR A 124 5.74 -2.62 -9.15
N LEU A 125 6.52 -2.39 -10.21
CA LEU A 125 6.21 -2.77 -11.58
C LEU A 125 7.03 -3.98 -11.99
N ARG A 126 6.40 -4.96 -12.64
CA ARG A 126 7.10 -6.07 -13.32
C ARG A 126 7.14 -5.83 -14.81
N LYS A 127 8.25 -6.19 -15.47
CA LYS A 127 8.50 -5.88 -16.90
C LYS A 127 7.35 -6.29 -17.84
N GLU A 128 6.74 -7.44 -17.62
CA GLU A 128 5.69 -7.97 -18.50
C GLU A 128 4.26 -7.74 -17.97
N LYS A 129 4.13 -7.32 -16.71
CA LYS A 129 2.83 -7.21 -16.03
C LYS A 129 2.49 -5.80 -15.58
N GLY A 130 3.35 -4.82 -15.80
CA GLY A 130 3.17 -3.46 -15.29
C GLY A 130 3.07 -3.43 -13.76
N LEU A 131 2.27 -2.51 -13.23
CA LEU A 131 2.03 -2.36 -11.80
C LEU A 131 1.38 -3.62 -11.19
N THR A 132 2.09 -4.25 -10.26
CA THR A 132 1.61 -5.48 -9.58
C THR A 132 1.44 -5.32 -8.07
N ASN A 133 2.13 -4.37 -7.45
CA ASN A 133 2.01 -4.13 -6.02
C ASN A 133 2.08 -2.62 -5.74
N LEU A 134 1.35 -2.16 -4.73
CA LEU A 134 1.53 -0.84 -4.16
C LEU A 134 1.61 -0.93 -2.63
N LEU A 135 2.49 -0.13 -2.05
CA LEU A 135 2.59 0.07 -0.62
C LEU A 135 2.35 1.54 -0.33
N LEU A 136 1.41 1.82 0.57
CA LEU A 136 1.12 3.15 1.06
C LEU A 136 1.38 3.19 2.57
N LEU A 137 2.31 4.03 2.99
CA LEU A 137 2.66 4.26 4.39
C LEU A 137 2.28 5.69 4.76
N ALA A 138 1.41 5.84 5.75
CA ALA A 138 1.08 7.15 6.32
C ALA A 138 2.30 7.71 7.06
N GLU A 139 2.88 8.78 6.53
CA GLU A 139 4.04 9.46 7.10
C GLU A 139 3.59 10.59 8.03
N ASP A 140 2.95 10.23 9.13
CA ASP A 140 2.94 11.08 10.32
C ASP A 140 2.71 10.19 11.54
N LEU A 141 3.74 10.10 12.35
CA LEU A 141 3.62 9.75 13.76
C LEU A 141 4.63 10.66 14.39
N SER A 142 4.20 11.85 14.79
CA SER A 142 4.91 12.70 15.74
C SER A 142 5.75 11.82 16.65
N LYS A 143 7.07 11.89 16.40
CA LYS A 143 8.13 11.26 17.19
C LYS A 143 7.91 11.56 18.68
N PRO A 144 8.38 10.72 19.62
CA PRO A 144 8.58 11.19 20.98
C PRO A 144 9.41 12.48 21.00
#